data_AF-A0A9N8QV05-F1
#
_entry.id   AF-A0A9N8QV05-F1
#
_cell.length_a   1.000
_cell.length_b   1.000
_cell.length_c   1.000
_cell.angle_alpha   90.00
_cell.angle_beta   90.00
_cell.angle_gamma   90.00
#
_symmetry.space_group_name_H-M   'P 1'
#
loop_
_entity.id
_entity.type
_entity.pdbx_description
1 polymer ?
#
loop_
_entity_poly.entity_id
_entity_poly.type
_entity_poly.pdbx_seq_one_letter_code
_entity_poly.pdbx_strand_id
1 'polypeptide(L)'
;MTSASTQPDSGSPSLARSLRALGEIVKAKRVSCELDLLDAADYMNVSVTDLSHLEDGQSIETGDLFKVLTELGLVMLVMSKTDATDVLDALGQTVDWYPDTAQPPRPHKATAPIATGPNNTTPTLFVDFDGTLHVGNSFIDENGQITLDTGGSLLEFAPLLVNLLEPYPSVEIVLTTSWTRSLPPEKVMSYLPPALARRVVATTHGTTARFGYIQNGTDRTYIVCKFASNRRLTRWLALDDRVYGIEKFERVPGELQEHFVCLDPSRGISDQRALDRIQEWLVNVCTDRGQ
;
A
#
# COMPACT_ATOMS: atom_id res chain seq x y z
N MET A 1 36.63 -33.44 -21.75
CA MET A 1 36.05 -32.12 -21.40
C MET A 1 34.58 -32.34 -21.13
N THR A 2 34.27 -32.69 -19.88
CA THR A 2 32.92 -32.93 -19.39
C THR A 2 32.36 -31.62 -18.88
N SER A 3 31.37 -31.08 -19.59
CA SER A 3 30.64 -29.88 -19.19
C SER A 3 29.86 -30.16 -17.91
N ALA A 4 30.24 -29.48 -16.83
CA ALA A 4 29.46 -29.46 -15.60
C ALA A 4 28.20 -28.62 -15.85
N SER A 5 27.05 -29.29 -15.88
CA SER A 5 25.74 -28.64 -15.83
C SER A 5 25.54 -28.13 -14.41
N THR A 6 25.65 -26.82 -14.22
CA THR A 6 25.33 -26.16 -12.96
C THR A 6 23.81 -26.18 -12.81
N GLN A 7 23.29 -27.10 -12.00
CA GLN A 7 21.91 -26.97 -11.52
C GLN A 7 21.84 -25.70 -10.65
N PRO A 8 20.78 -24.89 -10.76
CA PRO A 8 20.55 -23.84 -9.78
C PRO A 8 20.35 -24.52 -8.42
N ASP A 9 21.14 -24.11 -7.43
CA ASP A 9 20.91 -24.46 -6.03
C ASP A 9 19.42 -24.20 -5.74
N SER A 10 18.65 -25.26 -5.53
CA SER A 10 17.31 -25.18 -4.99
C SER A 10 17.46 -24.77 -3.52
N GLY A 11 17.72 -23.49 -3.29
CA GLY A 11 17.83 -22.89 -1.97
C GLY A 11 16.60 -23.25 -1.16
N SER A 12 16.82 -23.71 0.09
CA SER A 12 15.76 -23.96 1.04
C SER A 12 14.79 -22.77 1.07
N PRO A 13 13.47 -23.00 1.20
CA PRO A 13 12.49 -21.92 1.17
C PRO A 13 12.85 -20.89 2.24
N SER A 14 13.22 -19.68 1.82
CA SER A 14 13.61 -18.57 2.72
C SER A 14 12.40 -17.82 3.30
N LEU A 15 11.20 -18.14 2.83
CA LEU A 15 9.97 -17.44 3.16
C LEU A 15 9.05 -18.33 4.02
N ALA A 16 8.83 -17.92 5.28
CA ALA A 16 7.83 -18.51 6.14
C ALA A 16 6.47 -17.80 6.01
N ARG A 17 5.47 -18.47 5.42
CA ARG A 17 4.08 -17.94 5.32
C ARG A 17 3.14 -18.42 6.43
N SER A 18 3.61 -19.30 7.31
CA SER A 18 2.87 -19.86 8.43
C SER A 18 3.83 -20.28 9.53
N LEU A 19 3.33 -20.52 10.75
CA LEU A 19 4.16 -21.07 11.82
C LEU A 19 4.75 -22.43 11.45
N ARG A 20 4.02 -23.25 10.70
CA ARG A 20 4.54 -24.53 10.18
C ARG A 20 5.71 -24.34 9.23
N ALA A 21 5.58 -23.43 8.26
CA ALA A 21 6.67 -23.12 7.34
C ALA A 21 7.89 -22.52 8.08
N LEU A 22 7.64 -21.68 9.10
CA LEU A 22 8.69 -21.15 9.96
C LEU A 22 9.42 -22.27 10.71
N GLY A 23 8.66 -23.19 11.31
CA GLY A 23 9.21 -24.35 12.02
C GLY A 23 10.07 -25.25 11.13
N GLU A 24 9.62 -25.49 9.90
CA GLU A 24 10.39 -26.24 8.89
C GLU A 24 11.71 -25.56 8.54
N ILE A 25 11.72 -24.23 8.38
CA ILE A 25 12.94 -23.45 8.12
C ILE A 25 13.89 -23.51 9.31
N VAL A 26 13.39 -23.31 10.53
CA VAL A 26 14.17 -23.39 11.77
C VAL A 26 14.79 -24.78 11.93
N LYS A 27 13.99 -25.83 11.75
CA LYS A 27 14.44 -27.22 11.82
C LYS A 27 15.50 -27.54 10.77
N ALA A 28 15.26 -27.16 9.52
CA ALA A 28 16.22 -27.35 8.44
C ALA A 28 17.54 -26.63 8.75
N LYS A 29 17.47 -25.41 9.29
CA LYS A 29 18.65 -24.64 9.66
C LYS A 29 19.42 -25.29 10.81
N ARG A 30 18.73 -25.70 11.89
CA ARG A 30 19.37 -26.42 13.00
C ARG A 30 20.06 -27.70 12.53
N VAL A 31 19.38 -28.51 11.72
CA VAL A 31 19.95 -29.75 11.16
C VAL A 31 21.17 -29.46 10.28
N SER A 32 21.15 -28.37 9.51
CA SER A 32 22.33 -27.95 8.71
C SER A 32 23.52 -27.51 9.56
N CYS A 33 23.28 -27.13 10.83
CA CYS A 33 24.30 -26.83 11.82
C CYS A 33 24.75 -28.10 12.59
N GLU A 34 24.25 -29.28 12.23
CA GLU A 34 24.56 -30.58 12.87
C GLU A 34 24.20 -30.63 14.38
N LEU A 35 23.28 -29.78 14.82
CA LEU A 35 22.83 -29.73 16.21
C LEU A 35 21.64 -30.66 16.41
N ASP A 36 21.66 -31.48 17.46
CA ASP A 36 20.45 -32.13 17.95
C ASP A 36 19.55 -31.12 18.69
N LEU A 37 18.35 -31.56 19.08
CA LEU A 37 17.37 -30.66 19.69
C LEU A 37 17.80 -30.18 21.09
N LEU A 38 18.52 -31.02 21.83
CA LEU A 38 18.95 -30.72 23.20
C LEU A 38 20.10 -29.71 23.16
N ASP A 39 21.12 -30.01 22.36
CA ASP A 39 22.28 -29.13 22.16
C ASP A 39 21.85 -27.76 21.65
N ALA A 40 20.94 -27.71 20.68
CA ALA A 40 20.44 -26.46 20.14
C ALA A 40 19.68 -25.62 21.18
N ALA A 41 18.81 -26.25 21.98
CA ALA A 41 18.07 -25.53 23.01
C ALA A 41 19.01 -24.92 24.07
N ASP A 42 20.03 -25.69 24.47
CA ASP A 42 21.07 -25.24 25.41
C ASP A 42 21.90 -24.08 24.83
N TYR A 43 22.36 -24.18 23.57
CA TYR A 43 23.09 -23.09 22.90
C TYR A 43 22.27 -21.80 22.80
N MET A 44 20.98 -21.92 22.53
CA MET A 44 20.08 -20.78 22.32
C MET A 44 19.50 -20.23 23.62
N ASN A 45 19.75 -20.88 24.75
CA ASN A 45 19.16 -20.56 26.05
C ASN A 45 17.62 -20.45 25.98
N VAL A 46 17.00 -21.49 25.40
CA VAL A 46 15.55 -21.70 25.29
C VAL A 46 15.21 -23.09 25.81
N SER A 47 13.93 -23.33 26.15
CA SER A 47 13.53 -24.68 26.55
C SER A 47 13.50 -25.62 25.33
N VAL A 48 13.87 -26.88 25.54
CA VAL A 48 13.75 -27.94 24.51
C VAL A 48 12.30 -28.06 24.02
N THR A 49 11.34 -27.83 24.93
CA THR A 49 9.92 -27.85 24.62
C THR A 49 9.53 -26.72 23.68
N ASP A 50 10.01 -25.49 23.91
CA ASP A 50 9.74 -24.36 23.03
C ASP A 50 10.41 -24.54 21.66
N LEU A 51 11.64 -25.03 21.62
CA LEU A 51 12.30 -25.33 20.35
C LEU A 51 11.54 -26.42 19.56
N SER A 52 11.09 -27.49 20.23
CA SER A 52 10.24 -28.51 19.61
C SER A 52 8.91 -27.95 19.11
N HIS A 53 8.24 -27.14 19.92
CA HIS A 53 6.96 -26.50 19.57
C HIS A 53 7.12 -25.60 18.34
N LEU A 54 8.17 -24.80 18.29
CA LEU A 54 8.48 -23.95 17.15
C LEU A 54 8.71 -24.80 15.89
N GLU A 55 9.51 -25.85 15.96
CA GLU A 55 9.78 -26.75 14.82
C GLU A 55 8.54 -27.49 14.32
N ASP A 56 7.57 -27.77 15.21
CA ASP A 56 6.29 -28.39 14.86
C ASP A 56 5.23 -27.37 14.38
N GLY A 57 5.58 -26.09 14.34
CA GLY A 57 4.73 -25.00 13.88
C GLY A 57 3.73 -24.49 14.91
N GLN A 58 4.04 -24.62 16.19
CA GLN A 58 3.25 -24.09 17.30
C GLN A 58 3.78 -22.72 17.76
N SER A 59 2.95 -21.97 18.47
CA SER A 59 3.34 -20.68 19.03
C SER A 59 4.25 -20.85 20.24
N ILE A 60 5.30 -20.05 20.31
CA ILE A 60 6.15 -19.89 21.48
C ILE A 60 6.20 -18.42 21.89
N GLU A 61 6.83 -18.12 23.02
CA GLU A 61 7.07 -16.73 23.41
C GLU A 61 7.95 -16.01 22.38
N THR A 62 7.59 -14.77 22.05
CA THR A 62 8.28 -13.97 21.04
C THR A 62 9.77 -13.76 21.38
N GLY A 63 10.11 -13.66 22.67
CA GLY A 63 11.49 -13.54 23.11
C GLY A 63 12.34 -14.75 22.72
N ASP A 64 11.82 -15.96 22.93
CA ASP A 64 12.52 -17.20 22.57
C ASP A 64 12.58 -17.42 21.06
N LEU A 65 11.54 -17.00 20.32
CA LEU A 65 11.59 -16.96 18.86
C LEU A 65 12.77 -16.12 18.35
N PHE A 66 12.98 -14.92 18.90
CA PHE A 66 14.10 -14.08 18.48
C PHE A 66 15.47 -14.67 18.83
N LYS A 67 15.61 -15.34 20.00
CA LYS A 67 16.83 -16.06 20.34
C LYS A 67 17.13 -17.15 19.33
N VAL A 68 16.16 -18.03 19.05
CA VAL A 68 16.32 -19.14 18.09
C VAL A 68 16.72 -18.63 16.71
N LEU A 69 16.03 -17.60 16.22
CA LEU A 69 16.36 -17.03 14.90
C LEU A 69 17.78 -16.44 14.89
N THR A 70 18.14 -15.65 15.90
CA THR A 70 19.45 -14.98 15.99
C THR A 70 20.60 -15.99 16.02
N GLU A 71 20.50 -17.00 16.89
CA GLU A 71 21.57 -17.99 17.09
C GLU A 71 21.68 -18.97 15.92
N LEU A 72 20.58 -19.24 15.20
CA LEU A 72 20.63 -19.98 13.94
C LEU A 72 21.05 -19.13 12.72
N GLY A 73 21.32 -17.83 12.91
CA GLY A 73 21.68 -16.92 11.82
C GLY A 73 20.54 -16.66 10.83
N LEU A 74 19.29 -16.74 11.29
CA LEU A 74 18.08 -16.41 10.55
C LEU A 74 17.64 -14.98 10.88
N VAL A 75 17.11 -14.28 9.88
CA VAL A 75 16.61 -12.90 10.04
C VAL A 75 15.12 -12.87 9.74
N MET A 76 14.36 -12.18 10.60
CA MET A 76 12.95 -11.87 10.37
C MET A 76 12.83 -10.41 9.91
N LEU A 77 12.18 -10.20 8.77
CA LEU A 77 11.82 -8.87 8.28
C LEU A 77 10.35 -8.59 8.57
N VAL A 78 10.07 -7.47 9.22
CA VAL A 78 8.71 -6.94 9.43
C VAL A 78 8.56 -5.70 8.56
N MET A 79 7.65 -5.75 7.62
CA MET A 79 7.49 -4.74 6.56
C MET A 79 6.02 -4.59 6.20
N SER A 80 5.68 -3.49 5.50
CA SER A 80 4.34 -3.36 4.94
C SER A 80 4.12 -4.42 3.85
N LYS A 81 2.87 -4.76 3.54
CA LYS A 81 2.58 -5.69 2.43
C LYS A 81 3.05 -5.15 1.09
N THR A 82 3.06 -3.83 0.92
CA THR A 82 3.59 -3.16 -0.27
C THR A 82 5.06 -3.47 -0.43
N ASP A 83 5.88 -3.11 0.56
CA ASP A 83 7.33 -3.34 0.52
C ASP A 83 7.65 -4.83 0.40
N ALA A 84 6.86 -5.69 1.06
CA ALA A 84 7.02 -7.14 0.97
C ALA A 84 6.74 -7.68 -0.43
N THR A 85 5.77 -7.12 -1.15
CA THR A 85 5.46 -7.51 -2.52
C THR A 85 6.64 -7.17 -3.44
N ASP A 86 7.15 -5.94 -3.34
CA ASP A 86 8.28 -5.47 -4.15
C ASP A 86 9.55 -6.30 -3.88
N VAL A 87 9.85 -6.59 -2.61
CA VAL A 87 11.00 -7.42 -2.21
C VAL A 87 10.86 -8.85 -2.72
N LEU A 88 9.66 -9.44 -2.62
CA LEU A 88 9.45 -10.83 -3.03
C LEU A 88 9.47 -10.97 -4.56
N ASP A 89 8.90 -10.01 -5.29
CA ASP A 89 9.00 -9.95 -6.75
C ASP A 89 10.46 -9.80 -7.20
N ALA A 90 11.26 -8.97 -6.52
CA ALA A 90 12.70 -8.84 -6.77
C ALA A 90 13.47 -10.15 -6.51
N LEU A 91 12.97 -11.00 -5.60
CA LEU A 91 13.50 -12.34 -5.34
C LEU A 91 12.93 -13.42 -6.27
N GLY A 92 12.14 -13.03 -7.29
CA GLY A 92 11.49 -13.96 -8.22
C GLY A 92 10.38 -14.79 -7.59
N GLN A 93 9.85 -14.36 -6.44
CA GLN A 93 8.75 -15.01 -5.75
C GLN A 93 7.45 -14.23 -5.94
N THR A 94 6.52 -14.81 -6.69
CA THR A 94 5.15 -14.29 -6.72
C THR A 94 4.43 -14.66 -5.43
N VAL A 95 3.86 -13.65 -4.76
CA VAL A 95 3.12 -13.87 -3.51
C VAL A 95 1.67 -13.46 -3.69
N ASP A 96 0.83 -14.47 -3.77
CA ASP A 96 -0.58 -14.30 -3.43
C ASP A 96 -0.70 -14.23 -1.90
N TRP A 97 -0.85 -13.01 -1.39
CA TRP A 97 -1.07 -12.76 0.04
C TRP A 97 -2.44 -13.28 0.53
N TYR A 98 -3.30 -13.73 -0.37
CA TYR A 98 -4.66 -14.18 -0.11
C TYR A 98 -5.01 -15.42 -0.94
N PRO A 99 -4.37 -16.57 -0.70
CA PRO A 99 -4.76 -17.82 -1.36
C PRO A 99 -6.17 -18.18 -0.91
N ASP A 100 -7.14 -17.95 -1.79
CA ASP A 100 -8.54 -18.42 -1.83
C ASP A 100 -9.22 -18.72 -0.47
N THR A 101 -9.02 -17.85 0.53
CA THR A 101 -9.73 -17.88 1.83
C THR A 101 -10.74 -16.74 1.95
N ALA A 102 -10.95 -15.99 0.87
CA ALA A 102 -12.15 -15.18 0.73
C ALA A 102 -13.31 -16.12 0.43
N GLN A 103 -14.03 -16.55 1.46
CA GLN A 103 -15.47 -16.61 1.29
C GLN A 103 -15.86 -15.28 0.63
N PRO A 104 -16.50 -15.29 -0.55
CA PRO A 104 -16.90 -14.05 -1.20
C PRO A 104 -17.64 -13.23 -0.14
N PRO A 105 -17.35 -11.92 0.00
CA PRO A 105 -18.11 -11.09 0.91
C PRO A 105 -19.58 -11.39 0.62
N ARG A 106 -20.32 -11.86 1.63
CA ARG A 106 -21.75 -12.14 1.48
C ARG A 106 -22.34 -10.96 0.73
N PRO A 107 -23.15 -11.20 -0.33
CA PRO A 107 -23.63 -10.13 -1.19
C PRO A 107 -24.13 -9.01 -0.29
N HIS A 108 -23.53 -7.83 -0.46
CA HIS A 108 -23.91 -6.66 0.29
C HIS A 108 -25.43 -6.58 0.23
N LYS A 109 -26.11 -6.74 1.37
CA LYS A 109 -27.46 -6.19 1.50
C LYS A 109 -27.27 -4.71 1.17
N ALA A 110 -27.78 -4.30 0.00
CA ALA A 110 -27.75 -2.92 -0.43
C ALA A 110 -28.29 -2.04 0.71
N THR A 111 -27.39 -1.39 1.43
CA THR A 111 -27.73 -0.52 2.55
C THR A 111 -26.88 0.74 2.47
N ALA A 112 -27.21 1.54 1.46
CA ALA A 112 -27.42 2.98 1.58
C ALA A 112 -28.38 3.37 0.45
N PRO A 113 -29.33 4.29 0.66
CA PRO A 113 -30.14 4.80 -0.44
C PRO A 113 -29.18 5.39 -1.48
N ILE A 114 -29.39 5.04 -2.76
CA ILE A 114 -28.74 5.73 -3.87
C ILE A 114 -29.03 7.22 -3.65
N ALA A 115 -27.98 8.02 -3.47
CA ALA A 115 -28.13 9.46 -3.29
C ALA A 115 -29.03 10.00 -4.41
N THR A 116 -30.20 10.51 -4.04
CA THR A 116 -31.20 11.04 -4.96
C THR A 116 -30.81 12.47 -5.31
N GLY A 117 -30.09 12.64 -6.41
CA GLY A 117 -29.65 13.94 -6.92
C GLY A 117 -29.13 13.80 -8.36
N PRO A 118 -28.78 14.91 -9.05
CA PRO A 118 -28.13 14.88 -10.36
C PRO A 118 -26.66 14.43 -10.27
N ASN A 119 -26.11 13.88 -11.35
CA ASN A 119 -24.70 13.44 -11.39
C ASN A 119 -23.78 14.66 -11.26
N ASN A 120 -22.69 14.53 -10.52
CA ASN A 120 -21.66 15.56 -10.47
C ASN A 120 -20.62 15.28 -11.56
N THR A 121 -20.62 16.13 -12.59
CA THR A 121 -19.74 16.03 -13.76
C THR A 121 -18.50 16.91 -13.66
N THR A 122 -18.30 17.65 -12.56
CA THR A 122 -17.09 18.45 -12.35
C THR A 122 -15.87 17.52 -12.25
N PRO A 123 -14.85 17.69 -13.11
CA PRO A 123 -13.63 16.90 -13.02
C PRO A 123 -12.97 17.03 -11.64
N THR A 124 -12.78 15.90 -10.95
CA THR A 124 -12.28 15.87 -9.58
C THR A 124 -11.03 14.99 -9.48
N LEU A 125 -9.92 15.54 -9.04
CA LEU A 125 -8.72 14.77 -8.69
C LEU A 125 -8.70 14.44 -7.20
N PHE A 126 -8.52 13.16 -6.88
CA PHE A 126 -8.10 12.74 -5.55
C PHE A 126 -6.57 12.70 -5.50
N VAL A 127 -5.97 13.35 -4.51
CA VAL A 127 -4.52 13.54 -4.47
C VAL A 127 -3.97 13.19 -3.08
N ASP A 128 -3.09 12.18 -3.02
CA ASP A 128 -2.21 11.93 -1.88
C ASP A 128 -0.94 12.80 -1.98
N PHE A 129 -0.17 12.88 -0.90
CA PHE A 129 1.11 13.57 -0.82
C PHE A 129 2.26 12.57 -0.79
N ASP A 130 2.22 11.64 0.17
CA ASP A 130 3.24 10.61 0.35
C ASP A 130 3.28 9.71 -0.90
N GLY A 131 4.47 9.37 -1.38
CA GLY A 131 4.66 8.60 -2.61
C GLY A 131 4.03 9.19 -3.89
N THR A 132 3.51 10.43 -3.83
CA THR A 132 2.70 11.05 -4.90
C THR A 132 3.25 12.41 -5.29
N LEU A 133 3.14 13.40 -4.41
CA LEU A 133 3.69 14.75 -4.64
C LEU A 133 5.12 14.89 -4.12
N HIS A 134 5.65 13.88 -3.45
CA HIS A 134 7.05 13.74 -3.07
C HIS A 134 7.42 12.26 -2.95
N VAL A 135 8.73 11.97 -2.93
CA VAL A 135 9.23 10.61 -2.74
C VAL A 135 9.17 10.18 -1.28
N GLY A 136 8.66 8.96 -1.06
CA GLY A 136 8.66 8.29 0.24
C GLY A 136 7.53 8.69 1.16
N ASN A 137 7.70 8.37 2.45
CA ASN A 137 6.67 8.54 3.47
C ASN A 137 6.99 9.71 4.39
N SER A 138 5.93 10.39 4.84
CA SER A 138 6.03 11.40 5.87
C SER A 138 5.84 10.83 7.28
N PHE A 139 6.48 11.49 8.23
CA PHE A 139 6.28 11.34 9.66
C PHE A 139 5.89 12.69 10.22
N ILE A 140 4.87 12.69 11.09
CA ILE A 140 4.39 13.88 11.78
C ILE A 140 4.66 13.67 13.26
N ASP A 141 5.49 14.53 13.84
CA ASP A 141 5.82 14.47 15.26
C ASP A 141 4.70 15.08 16.14
N GLU A 142 4.89 15.02 17.46
CA GLU A 142 3.93 15.55 18.43
C GLU A 142 3.70 17.07 18.31
N ASN A 143 4.65 17.80 17.71
CA ASN A 143 4.56 19.24 17.47
C ASN A 143 3.92 19.57 16.11
N GLY A 144 3.55 18.54 15.32
CA GLY A 144 3.03 18.71 13.97
C GLY A 144 4.11 19.06 12.93
N GLN A 145 5.40 18.88 13.26
CA GLN A 145 6.48 19.00 12.31
C GLN A 145 6.52 17.74 11.42
N ILE A 146 6.75 17.97 10.13
CA ILE A 146 6.72 16.91 9.12
C ILE A 146 8.13 16.68 8.59
N THR A 147 8.53 15.41 8.50
CA THR A 147 9.80 14.94 7.94
C THR A 147 9.56 13.76 7.00
N LEU A 148 10.39 13.59 5.98
CA LEU A 148 10.34 12.43 5.09
C LEU A 148 11.37 11.38 5.53
N ASP A 149 11.05 10.08 5.38
CA ASP A 149 12.02 8.98 5.53
C ASP A 149 13.26 9.17 4.64
N THR A 150 13.06 9.73 3.45
CA THR A 150 14.12 10.00 2.48
C THR A 150 15.01 11.19 2.82
N GLY A 151 14.59 12.04 3.77
CA GLY A 151 15.22 13.35 4.01
C GLY A 151 15.04 14.36 2.87
N GLY A 152 14.17 14.05 1.89
CA GLY A 152 13.87 14.90 0.74
C GLY A 152 13.02 16.13 1.07
N SER A 153 12.59 16.84 0.02
CA SER A 153 11.75 18.03 0.15
C SER A 153 10.26 17.68 0.09
N LEU A 154 9.48 18.24 1.02
CA LEU A 154 8.03 18.10 1.01
C LEU A 154 7.45 18.66 -0.28
N LEU A 155 6.59 17.87 -0.92
CA LEU A 155 5.82 18.26 -2.10
C LEU A 155 6.69 18.72 -3.29
N GLU A 156 7.89 18.15 -3.44
CA GLU A 156 8.84 18.48 -4.52
C GLU A 156 8.24 18.39 -5.94
N PHE A 157 7.25 17.52 -6.15
CA PHE A 157 6.57 17.34 -7.44
C PHE A 157 5.31 18.19 -7.60
N ALA A 158 4.86 18.92 -6.56
CA ALA A 158 3.68 19.78 -6.68
C ALA A 158 3.73 20.78 -7.86
N PRO A 159 4.89 21.37 -8.24
CA PRO A 159 4.98 22.21 -9.45
C PRO A 159 4.59 21.48 -10.74
N LEU A 160 4.83 20.17 -10.86
CA LEU A 160 4.40 19.37 -12.01
C LEU A 160 2.87 19.35 -12.12
N LEU A 161 2.19 19.11 -10.99
CA LEU A 161 0.73 19.12 -10.96
C LEU A 161 0.15 20.52 -11.21
N VAL A 162 0.82 21.58 -10.74
CA VAL A 162 0.44 22.96 -11.07
C VAL A 162 0.44 23.18 -12.58
N ASN A 163 1.53 22.79 -13.25
CA ASN A 163 1.69 22.97 -14.69
C ASN A 163 0.66 22.14 -15.47
N LEU A 164 0.43 20.88 -15.07
CA LEU A 164 -0.60 20.04 -15.70
C LEU A 164 -2.00 20.63 -15.59
N LEU A 165 -2.34 21.25 -14.46
CA LEU A 165 -3.68 21.78 -14.21
C LEU A 165 -3.89 23.22 -14.70
N GLU A 166 -2.84 23.93 -15.11
CA GLU A 166 -2.91 25.31 -15.60
C GLU A 166 -3.96 25.47 -16.73
N PRO A 167 -4.02 24.60 -17.76
CA PRO A 167 -5.00 24.73 -18.84
C PRO A 167 -6.43 24.35 -18.42
N TYR A 168 -6.62 23.73 -17.25
CA TYR A 168 -7.87 23.11 -16.82
C TYR A 168 -8.38 23.73 -15.51
N PRO A 169 -8.84 24.99 -15.50
CA PRO A 169 -9.20 25.72 -14.27
C PRO A 169 -10.41 25.13 -13.53
N SER A 170 -11.24 24.30 -14.18
CA SER A 170 -12.43 23.69 -13.56
C SER A 170 -12.16 22.41 -12.79
N VAL A 171 -10.91 21.90 -12.79
CA VAL A 171 -10.56 20.69 -12.04
C VAL A 171 -10.51 21.00 -10.55
N GLU A 172 -11.34 20.31 -9.79
CA GLU A 172 -11.37 20.32 -8.32
C GLU A 172 -10.39 19.29 -7.75
N ILE A 173 -9.91 19.54 -6.52
CA ILE A 173 -9.02 18.64 -5.79
C ILE A 173 -9.71 18.19 -4.49
N VAL A 174 -9.65 16.89 -4.23
CA VAL A 174 -9.97 16.28 -2.94
C VAL A 174 -8.69 15.68 -2.37
N LEU A 175 -8.26 16.13 -1.20
CA LEU A 175 -7.06 15.56 -0.58
C LEU A 175 -7.39 14.22 0.08
N THR A 176 -6.66 13.18 -0.33
CA THR A 176 -6.71 11.85 0.30
C THR A 176 -5.59 11.66 1.32
N THR A 177 -4.63 12.58 1.43
CA THR A 177 -3.44 12.37 2.24
C THR A 177 -3.68 11.97 3.70
N SER A 178 -2.83 11.06 4.16
CA SER A 178 -2.75 10.58 5.54
C SER A 178 -2.59 11.71 6.57
N TRP A 179 -2.00 12.84 6.17
CA TRP A 179 -1.71 13.99 7.03
C TRP A 179 -2.96 14.57 7.67
N THR A 180 -4.10 14.47 6.98
CA THR A 180 -5.39 14.96 7.47
C THR A 180 -5.86 14.23 8.73
N ARG A 181 -5.28 13.07 9.08
CA ARG A 181 -5.56 12.36 10.34
C ARG A 181 -4.86 12.98 11.55
N SER A 182 -3.74 13.67 11.33
CA SER A 182 -2.90 14.23 12.40
C SER A 182 -2.90 15.76 12.41
N LEU A 183 -3.25 16.40 11.29
CA LEU A 183 -3.21 17.85 11.12
C LEU A 183 -4.58 18.38 10.67
N PRO A 184 -4.96 19.58 11.13
CA PRO A 184 -6.15 20.28 10.61
C PRO A 184 -6.06 20.49 9.10
N PRO A 185 -7.18 20.40 8.34
CA PRO A 185 -7.18 20.59 6.89
C PRO A 185 -6.52 21.90 6.44
N GLU A 186 -6.71 22.99 7.17
CA GLU A 186 -6.13 24.30 6.88
C GLU A 186 -4.59 24.24 6.92
N LYS A 187 -4.04 23.50 7.88
CA LYS A 187 -2.60 23.30 8.01
C LYS A 187 -2.08 22.45 6.86
N VAL A 188 -2.76 21.36 6.50
CA VAL A 188 -2.39 20.51 5.34
C VAL A 188 -2.39 21.32 4.05
N MET A 189 -3.45 22.09 3.80
CA MET A 189 -3.58 22.95 2.62
C MET A 189 -2.51 24.04 2.56
N SER A 190 -2.00 24.51 3.70
CA SER A 190 -0.95 25.54 3.74
C SER A 190 0.40 25.09 3.15
N TYR A 191 0.63 23.78 3.02
CA TYR A 191 1.83 23.24 2.37
C TYR A 191 1.73 23.27 0.84
N LEU A 192 0.52 23.29 0.27
CA LEU A 192 0.34 23.28 -1.18
C LEU A 192 0.72 24.63 -1.80
N PRO A 193 1.29 24.63 -3.02
CA PRO A 193 1.35 25.84 -3.83
C PRO A 193 -0.04 26.49 -3.95
N PRO A 194 -0.14 27.84 -3.90
CA PRO A 194 -1.45 28.53 -3.92
C PRO A 194 -2.34 28.16 -5.11
N ALA A 195 -1.75 27.79 -6.25
CA ALA A 195 -2.47 27.35 -7.44
C ALA A 195 -3.21 26.01 -7.25
N LEU A 196 -2.69 25.10 -6.42
CA LEU A 196 -3.36 23.85 -6.05
C LEU A 196 -4.30 24.07 -4.87
N ALA A 197 -3.85 24.80 -3.84
CA ALA A 197 -4.63 25.03 -2.62
C ALA A 197 -6.02 25.62 -2.92
N ARG A 198 -6.11 26.57 -3.87
CA ARG A 198 -7.40 27.17 -4.28
C ARG A 198 -8.36 26.21 -4.99
N ARG A 199 -7.88 25.05 -5.45
CA ARG A 199 -8.69 24.01 -6.09
C ARG A 199 -9.17 22.96 -5.10
N VAL A 200 -8.67 22.96 -3.87
CA VAL A 200 -9.07 22.01 -2.84
C VAL A 200 -10.48 22.33 -2.37
N VAL A 201 -11.43 21.44 -2.65
CA VAL A 201 -12.85 21.59 -2.27
C VAL A 201 -13.25 20.68 -1.10
N ALA A 202 -12.44 19.68 -0.79
CA ALA A 202 -12.67 18.77 0.32
C ALA A 202 -11.40 17.99 0.67
N THR A 203 -11.47 17.30 1.81
CA THR A 203 -10.53 16.23 2.18
C THR A 203 -11.34 14.98 2.52
N THR A 204 -10.68 13.82 2.55
CA THR A 204 -11.30 12.59 3.06
C THR A 204 -11.24 12.47 4.58
N HIS A 205 -10.86 13.55 5.29
CA HIS A 205 -10.85 13.62 6.74
C HIS A 205 -12.19 13.19 7.34
N GLY A 206 -12.16 12.44 8.44
CA GLY A 206 -13.35 11.90 9.09
C GLY A 206 -13.96 10.67 8.41
N THR A 207 -13.49 10.25 7.23
CA THR A 207 -13.91 8.99 6.62
C THR A 207 -13.02 7.86 7.11
N THR A 208 -13.57 6.97 7.94
CA THR A 208 -12.83 5.80 8.46
C THR A 208 -13.22 4.55 7.69
N ALA A 209 -12.21 3.79 7.24
CA ALA A 209 -12.42 2.47 6.67
C ALA A 209 -12.68 1.43 7.76
N ARG A 210 -13.35 0.33 7.40
CA ARG A 210 -13.48 -0.82 8.32
C ARG A 210 -12.09 -1.41 8.58
N PHE A 211 -11.88 -1.92 9.80
CA PHE A 211 -10.59 -2.51 10.20
C PHE A 211 -10.09 -3.58 9.22
N GLY A 212 -10.97 -4.43 8.68
CA GLY A 212 -10.59 -5.43 7.69
C GLY A 212 -10.03 -4.85 6.38
N TYR A 213 -10.45 -3.65 5.96
CA TYR A 213 -9.87 -2.96 4.81
C TYR A 213 -8.51 -2.34 5.15
N ILE A 214 -8.31 -1.90 6.39
CA ILE A 214 -7.01 -1.41 6.86
C ILE A 214 -6.01 -2.57 6.89
N GLN A 215 -6.41 -3.72 7.44
CA GLN A 215 -5.55 -4.90 7.55
C GLN A 215 -5.12 -5.49 6.20
N ASN A 216 -5.93 -5.33 5.15
CA ASN A 216 -5.61 -5.83 3.82
C ASN A 216 -5.12 -4.73 2.86
N GLY A 217 -4.93 -3.50 3.33
CA GLY A 217 -4.38 -2.38 2.56
C GLY A 217 -5.33 -1.77 1.53
N THR A 218 -6.62 -2.12 1.54
CA THR A 218 -7.59 -1.59 0.56
C THR A 218 -8.44 -0.45 1.14
N ASP A 219 -8.06 0.10 2.28
CA ASP A 219 -8.76 1.19 2.96
C ASP A 219 -8.75 2.48 2.16
N ARG A 220 -7.63 2.80 1.49
CA ARG A 220 -7.52 4.00 0.65
C ARG A 220 -8.50 3.95 -0.52
N THR A 221 -8.48 2.87 -1.29
CA THR A 221 -9.40 2.60 -2.40
C THR A 221 -10.85 2.68 -1.92
N TYR A 222 -11.17 2.05 -0.78
CA TYR A 222 -12.51 2.14 -0.19
C TYR A 222 -12.94 3.59 0.10
N ILE A 223 -12.07 4.38 0.73
CA ILE A 223 -12.37 5.77 1.11
C ILE A 223 -12.65 6.61 -0.14
N VAL A 224 -11.83 6.49 -1.18
CA VAL A 224 -12.01 7.20 -2.46
C VAL A 224 -13.32 6.79 -3.12
N CYS A 225 -13.55 5.49 -3.32
CA CYS A 225 -14.77 4.97 -3.95
C CYS A 225 -16.04 5.38 -3.20
N LYS A 226 -15.99 5.34 -1.85
CA LYS A 226 -17.11 5.78 -1.00
C LYS A 226 -17.37 7.28 -1.16
N PHE A 227 -16.32 8.11 -1.17
CA PHE A 227 -16.45 9.55 -1.35
C PHE A 227 -17.04 9.88 -2.72
N ALA A 228 -16.47 9.30 -3.79
CA ALA A 228 -16.94 9.49 -5.16
C ALA A 228 -18.41 9.07 -5.32
N SER A 229 -18.78 7.92 -4.76
CA SER A 229 -20.16 7.42 -4.78
C SER A 229 -21.13 8.34 -4.04
N ASN A 230 -20.76 8.79 -2.84
CA ASN A 230 -21.60 9.69 -2.03
C ASN A 230 -21.84 11.04 -2.71
N ARG A 231 -20.85 11.55 -3.46
CA ARG A 231 -20.96 12.80 -4.23
C ARG A 231 -21.40 12.61 -5.67
N ARG A 232 -21.69 11.37 -6.09
CA ARG A 232 -22.13 11.00 -7.45
C ARG A 232 -21.17 11.54 -8.52
N LEU A 233 -19.86 11.50 -8.23
CA LEU A 233 -18.82 11.94 -9.16
C LEU A 233 -18.78 10.98 -10.35
N THR A 234 -18.82 11.51 -11.57
CA THR A 234 -18.69 10.70 -12.79
C THR A 234 -17.38 10.95 -13.53
N ARG A 235 -16.68 12.05 -13.23
CA ARG A 235 -15.39 12.42 -13.83
C ARG A 235 -14.38 12.60 -12.72
N TRP A 236 -13.75 11.52 -12.28
CA TRP A 236 -12.74 11.58 -11.23
C TRP A 236 -11.53 10.69 -11.56
N LEU A 237 -10.39 11.03 -10.97
CA LEU A 237 -9.16 10.25 -11.06
C LEU A 237 -8.41 10.38 -9.72
N ALA A 238 -7.87 9.28 -9.21
CA ALA A 238 -7.11 9.26 -7.97
C ALA A 238 -5.63 8.99 -8.24
N LEU A 239 -4.78 9.82 -7.65
CA LEU A 239 -3.32 9.79 -7.73
C LEU A 239 -2.79 9.39 -6.35
N ASP A 240 -2.30 8.17 -6.23
CA ASP A 240 -1.94 7.58 -4.94
C ASP A 240 -1.02 6.36 -5.19
N ASP A 241 -0.02 6.16 -4.35
CA ASP A 241 0.90 5.02 -4.38
C ASP A 241 0.30 3.77 -3.70
N ARG A 242 -0.81 3.93 -2.97
CA ARG A 242 -1.46 2.88 -2.18
C ARG A 242 -2.86 2.55 -2.66
N VAL A 243 -3.01 2.37 -3.96
CA VAL A 243 -4.28 1.93 -4.55
C VAL A 243 -4.27 0.42 -4.79
N TYR A 244 -4.80 -0.33 -3.82
CA TYR A 244 -4.92 -1.78 -3.91
C TYR A 244 -6.37 -2.25 -3.85
N GLY A 245 -6.64 -3.43 -4.41
CA GLY A 245 -7.91 -4.11 -4.29
C GLY A 245 -9.09 -3.40 -4.96
N ILE A 246 -8.85 -2.69 -6.06
CA ILE A 246 -9.87 -1.96 -6.84
C ILE A 246 -11.04 -2.89 -7.19
N GLU A 247 -10.74 -4.12 -7.59
CA GLU A 247 -11.70 -5.15 -7.98
C GLU A 247 -12.72 -5.48 -6.89
N LYS A 248 -12.39 -5.25 -5.61
CA LYS A 248 -13.31 -5.49 -4.48
C LYS A 248 -14.42 -4.46 -4.38
N PHE A 249 -14.27 -3.31 -5.04
CA PHE A 249 -15.21 -2.19 -4.98
C PHE A 249 -15.94 -1.94 -6.31
N GLU A 250 -15.59 -2.70 -7.35
CA GLU A 250 -16.26 -2.67 -8.65
C GLU A 250 -17.64 -3.34 -8.58
N ARG A 251 -18.60 -2.80 -9.34
CA ARG A 251 -19.88 -3.48 -9.60
C ARG A 251 -19.76 -4.42 -10.79
N VAL A 252 -18.97 -4.00 -11.78
CA VAL A 252 -18.65 -4.76 -12.99
C VAL A 252 -17.13 -4.77 -13.16
N PRO A 253 -16.51 -5.91 -13.53
CA PRO A 253 -15.05 -5.98 -13.70
C PRO A 253 -14.50 -4.89 -14.61
N GLY A 254 -13.50 -4.15 -14.11
CA GLY A 254 -12.83 -3.06 -14.82
C GLY A 254 -13.46 -1.68 -14.67
N GLU A 255 -14.65 -1.56 -14.07
CA GLU A 255 -15.39 -0.29 -13.92
C GLU A 255 -14.56 0.81 -13.26
N LEU A 256 -13.68 0.46 -12.31
CA LEU A 256 -12.93 1.44 -11.52
C LEU A 256 -11.47 1.56 -11.94
N GLN A 257 -10.95 0.67 -12.79
CA GLN A 257 -9.54 0.67 -13.18
C GLN A 257 -9.11 2.00 -13.81
N GLU A 258 -9.96 2.62 -14.62
CA GLU A 258 -9.67 3.89 -15.28
C GLU A 258 -9.72 5.10 -14.33
N HIS A 259 -10.19 4.92 -13.09
CA HIS A 259 -10.31 5.99 -12.11
C HIS A 259 -9.11 6.10 -11.17
N PHE A 260 -8.09 5.24 -11.30
CA PHE A 260 -6.90 5.25 -10.46
C PHE A 260 -5.62 5.27 -11.29
N VAL A 261 -4.63 6.03 -10.82
CA VAL A 261 -3.24 5.95 -11.26
C VAL A 261 -2.42 5.50 -10.07
N CYS A 262 -2.01 4.24 -10.07
CA CYS A 262 -1.10 3.69 -9.07
C CYS A 262 0.31 4.24 -9.35
N LEU A 263 0.85 5.00 -8.39
CA LEU A 263 2.15 5.65 -8.51
C LEU A 263 3.26 4.80 -7.90
N ASP A 264 4.44 4.83 -8.51
CA ASP A 264 5.66 4.32 -7.89
C ASP A 264 6.09 5.30 -6.80
N PRO A 265 6.14 4.89 -5.51
CA PRO A 265 6.45 5.81 -4.41
C PRO A 265 7.87 6.41 -4.48
N SER A 266 8.77 5.81 -5.27
CA SER A 266 10.12 6.34 -5.52
C SER A 266 10.16 7.46 -6.56
N ARG A 267 9.07 7.65 -7.31
CA ARG A 267 8.97 8.61 -8.43
C ARG A 267 7.76 9.54 -8.30
N GLY A 268 6.72 9.12 -7.58
CA GLY A 268 5.43 9.81 -7.50
C GLY A 268 4.89 10.19 -8.87
N ILE A 269 4.31 11.39 -8.97
CA ILE A 269 3.79 11.89 -10.24
C ILE A 269 4.88 12.28 -11.25
N SER A 270 6.17 12.24 -10.89
CA SER A 270 7.24 12.54 -11.86
C SER A 270 7.49 11.41 -12.86
N ASP A 271 6.86 10.24 -12.69
CA ASP A 271 6.86 9.21 -13.71
C ASP A 271 6.15 9.70 -14.98
N GLN A 272 6.85 9.65 -16.12
CA GLN A 272 6.31 10.05 -17.41
C GLN A 272 5.01 9.30 -17.75
N ARG A 273 4.89 8.01 -17.42
CA ARG A 273 3.65 7.24 -17.65
C ARG A 273 2.49 7.77 -16.84
N ALA A 274 2.75 8.21 -15.60
CA ALA A 274 1.74 8.83 -14.76
C ALA A 274 1.33 10.20 -15.33
N LEU A 275 2.29 11.03 -15.72
CA LEU A 275 2.02 12.32 -16.36
C LEU A 275 1.18 12.16 -17.63
N ASP A 276 1.55 11.22 -18.51
CA ASP A 276 0.82 10.94 -19.75
C ASP A 276 -0.62 10.49 -19.45
N ARG A 277 -0.80 9.62 -18.46
CA ARG A 277 -2.13 9.12 -18.04
C ARG A 277 -3.01 10.22 -17.45
N ILE A 278 -2.43 11.09 -16.63
CA ILE A 278 -3.13 12.26 -16.05
C ILE A 278 -3.53 13.22 -17.17
N GLN A 279 -2.60 13.50 -18.10
CA GLN A 279 -2.84 14.40 -19.23
C GLN A 279 -3.94 13.86 -20.15
N GLU A 280 -3.93 12.57 -20.47
CA GLU A 280 -4.98 11.90 -21.23
C GLU A 280 -6.34 12.04 -20.55
N TRP A 281 -6.41 11.77 -19.24
CA TRP A 281 -7.63 11.95 -18.47
C TRP A 281 -8.12 13.40 -18.52
N LEU A 282 -7.24 14.38 -18.28
CA LEU A 282 -7.56 15.81 -18.29
C LEU A 282 -8.11 16.25 -19.64
N VAL A 283 -7.49 15.83 -20.75
CA VAL A 283 -8.00 16.08 -22.10
C VAL A 283 -9.41 15.50 -22.19
N ASN A 284 -9.59 14.20 -21.97
CA ASN A 284 -10.89 13.53 -22.13
C ASN A 284 -12.02 14.19 -21.31
N VAL A 285 -11.78 14.50 -20.03
CA VAL A 285 -12.84 15.00 -19.13
C VAL A 285 -13.10 16.50 -19.23
N CYS A 286 -12.13 17.28 -19.70
CA CYS A 286 -12.23 18.74 -19.80
C CYS A 286 -12.50 19.25 -21.23
N THR A 287 -12.10 18.53 -22.28
CA THR A 287 -12.36 18.91 -23.68
C THR A 287 -13.70 18.40 -24.21
N ASP A 288 -14.36 17.46 -23.54
CA ASP A 288 -15.73 16.97 -23.85
C ASP A 288 -16.85 18.01 -23.61
N ARG A 289 -16.55 19.31 -23.76
CA ARG A 289 -17.56 20.36 -23.92
C ARG A 289 -17.96 20.47 -25.39
N GLY A 290 -18.62 19.44 -25.93
CA GLY A 290 -19.11 19.52 -27.30
C GLY A 290 -19.69 18.24 -27.87
N GLN A 291 -20.86 17.83 -27.37
CA GLN A 291 -21.96 17.28 -28.16
C GLN A 291 -23.27 17.39 -27.37
#